data_AF-A0A318YCR9-F1
#
_entry.id   AF-A0A318YCR9-F1
#
_cell.length_a   1.000
_cell.length_b   1.000
_cell.length_c   1.000
_cell.angle_alpha   90.00
_cell.angle_beta   90.00
_cell.angle_gamma   90.00
#
_symmetry.space_group_name_H-M   'P 1'
#
loop_
_entity.id
_entity.type
_entity.pdbx_description
1 polymer ?
#
loop_
_entity_poly.entity_id
_entity_poly.type
_entity_poly.pdbx_seq_one_letter_code
_entity_poly.pdbx_strand_id
1 'polypeptide(L)'
;MPAYHSIFLEDRDVPVIGNFPILPLRTRTRGPAYTLPPLPPTADTTDVPADSESYDCVDEILSLFRANVLFRNFEINGPADRMLIYGTLFISECLGKVKPGMVMREAEKALINVALDQFAIPGDVSFPLNQAFEAPRDRQDAETLRQYLSQVRQEIAMRLHARLYPGGVGPSKWWLSFAKRKFMGKSF
;
A
#
# COMPACT_ATOMS: atom_id res chain seq x y z
N MET A 1 -6.11 -4.89 -22.20
CA MET A 1 -6.91 -4.28 -21.11
C MET A 1 -6.06 -3.19 -20.47
N PRO A 2 -6.62 -2.03 -20.11
CA PRO A 2 -5.91 -0.99 -19.36
C PRO A 2 -5.67 -1.45 -17.90
N ALA A 3 -4.78 -0.76 -17.19
CA ALA A 3 -4.58 -0.97 -15.76
C ALA A 3 -5.80 -0.48 -14.97
N TYR A 4 -5.96 -0.96 -13.73
CA TYR A 4 -7.05 -0.55 -12.86
C TYR A 4 -6.64 0.70 -12.07
N HIS A 5 -7.45 1.74 -12.15
CA HIS A 5 -7.27 3.01 -11.46
C HIS A 5 -8.02 3.05 -10.14
N SER A 6 -7.61 3.97 -9.26
CA SER A 6 -8.23 4.16 -7.96
C SER A 6 -9.64 4.76 -8.07
N ILE A 7 -10.60 4.24 -7.30
CA ILE A 7 -11.94 4.83 -7.17
C ILE A 7 -11.89 6.18 -6.42
N PHE A 8 -10.87 6.37 -5.57
CA PHE A 8 -10.63 7.62 -4.84
C PHE A 8 -10.18 8.78 -5.75
N LEU A 9 -10.09 8.57 -7.07
CA LEU A 9 -9.97 9.66 -8.04
C LEU A 9 -11.20 10.58 -8.06
N GLU A 10 -12.36 10.10 -7.61
CA GLU A 10 -13.59 10.89 -7.52
C GLU A 10 -13.59 11.87 -6.33
N ASP A 11 -12.73 11.64 -5.34
CA ASP A 11 -12.62 12.48 -4.14
C ASP A 11 -11.95 13.82 -4.47
N ARG A 12 -12.79 14.85 -4.58
CA ARG A 12 -12.36 16.24 -4.72
C ARG A 12 -12.09 16.75 -3.29
N ASP A 13 -10.93 17.36 -3.06
CA ASP A 13 -10.48 17.90 -1.76
C ASP A 13 -9.64 16.97 -0.85
N VAL A 14 -9.06 15.91 -1.42
CA VAL A 14 -8.02 15.14 -0.71
C VAL A 14 -6.76 16.02 -0.51
N PRO A 15 -6.25 16.19 0.72
CA PRO A 15 -5.01 16.91 0.95
C PRO A 15 -3.84 16.21 0.25
N VAL A 16 -2.96 16.98 -0.39
CA VAL A 16 -1.79 16.47 -1.10
C VAL A 16 -0.50 17.06 -0.54
N ILE A 17 0.56 16.25 -0.55
CA ILE A 17 1.94 16.69 -0.32
C ILE A 17 2.71 16.48 -1.63
N GLY A 18 3.18 17.58 -2.23
CA GLY A 18 3.58 17.57 -3.64
C GLY A 18 2.38 17.19 -4.50
N ASN A 19 2.45 16.03 -5.13
CA ASN A 19 1.32 15.43 -5.85
C ASN A 19 0.85 14.08 -5.25
N PHE A 20 1.33 13.72 -4.07
CA PHE A 20 0.93 12.50 -3.36
C PHE A 20 -0.26 12.75 -2.43
N PRO A 21 -1.32 11.93 -2.46
CA PRO A 21 -2.50 12.15 -1.63
C PRO A 21 -2.31 11.65 -0.20
N ILE A 22 -2.95 12.33 0.74
CA ILE A 22 -3.09 11.92 2.13
C ILE A 22 -4.53 11.45 2.33
N LEU A 23 -4.81 10.23 1.88
CA LEU A 23 -6.14 9.60 1.98
C LEU A 23 -6.43 9.14 3.42
N PRO A 24 -7.69 9.22 3.87
CA PRO A 24 -8.14 8.58 5.11
C PRO A 24 -7.82 7.08 5.18
N LEU A 25 -7.62 6.57 6.39
CA LEU A 25 -7.31 5.16 6.63
C LEU A 25 -8.16 4.60 7.76
N ARG A 26 -8.60 3.35 7.61
CA ARG A 26 -9.10 2.52 8.71
C ARG A 26 -7.91 1.97 9.48
N THR A 27 -7.45 2.69 10.50
CA THR A 27 -6.17 2.38 11.13
C THR A 27 -6.22 2.52 12.64
N ARG A 28 -5.44 1.68 13.34
CA ARG A 28 -5.08 1.85 14.76
C ARG A 28 -3.64 2.32 14.93
N THR A 29 -2.89 2.35 13.84
CA THR A 29 -1.51 2.79 13.78
C THR A 29 -1.50 4.31 13.93
N ARG A 30 -0.63 4.84 14.80
CA ARG A 30 -0.49 6.29 14.95
C ARG A 30 0.08 6.90 13.67
N GLY A 31 -0.48 8.03 13.25
CA GLY A 31 0.00 8.78 12.10
C GLY A 31 -0.95 9.92 11.73
N PRO A 32 -0.63 10.68 10.67
CA PRO A 32 -1.35 11.89 10.29
C PRO A 32 -2.64 11.63 9.51
N ALA A 33 -2.95 10.39 9.13
CA ALA A 33 -4.17 10.08 8.38
C ALA A 33 -5.44 10.37 9.20
N TYR A 34 -6.45 10.94 8.54
CA TYR A 34 -7.81 10.95 9.10
C TYR A 34 -8.28 9.50 9.30
N THR A 35 -8.75 9.18 10.50
CA THR A 35 -9.10 7.81 10.87
C THR A 35 -10.57 7.54 10.54
N LEU A 36 -10.81 6.58 9.64
CA LEU A 36 -12.15 6.13 9.28
C LEU A 36 -12.78 5.28 10.41
N PRO A 37 -14.13 5.15 10.43
CA PRO A 37 -14.81 4.27 11.37
C PRO A 37 -14.26 2.84 11.32
N PRO A 38 -14.12 2.16 12.48
CA PRO A 38 -13.70 0.76 12.48
C PRO A 38 -14.82 -0.12 11.92
N LEU A 39 -14.44 -1.25 11.32
CA LEU A 39 -15.41 -2.27 10.93
C LEU A 39 -16.11 -2.87 12.18
N PRO A 40 -17.35 -3.35 12.02
CA PRO A 40 -18.00 -4.19 13.02
C PRO A 40 -17.11 -5.40 13.40
N PRO A 41 -17.11 -5.86 14.66
CA PRO A 41 -16.27 -6.99 15.09
C PRO A 41 -16.50 -8.30 14.32
N THR A 42 -17.67 -8.44 13.70
CA THR A 42 -18.09 -9.63 12.93
C THR A 42 -17.80 -9.53 11.44
N ALA A 43 -17.34 -8.37 10.95
CA ALA A 43 -17.12 -8.16 9.53
C ALA A 43 -15.81 -8.83 9.07
N ASP A 44 -15.81 -9.34 7.84
CA ASP A 44 -14.58 -9.80 7.20
C ASP A 44 -13.67 -8.59 6.94
N THR A 45 -12.44 -8.66 7.46
CA THR A 45 -11.45 -7.58 7.32
C THR A 45 -10.68 -7.66 6.01
N THR A 46 -10.83 -8.75 5.26
CA THR A 46 -10.12 -9.02 4.00
C THR A 46 -10.92 -8.70 2.75
N ASP A 47 -12.25 -8.62 2.87
CA ASP A 47 -13.19 -8.31 1.79
C ASP A 47 -14.21 -7.26 2.25
N VAL A 48 -13.79 -5.99 2.18
CA VAL A 48 -14.62 -4.84 2.57
C VAL A 48 -15.29 -4.28 1.31
N PRO A 49 -16.63 -4.11 1.29
CA PRO A 49 -17.33 -3.49 0.17
C PRO A 49 -16.87 -2.05 -0.09
N ALA A 50 -16.75 -1.66 -1.36
CA ALA A 50 -16.27 -0.33 -1.76
C ALA A 50 -17.20 0.83 -1.36
N ASP A 51 -18.48 0.54 -1.09
CA ASP A 51 -19.49 1.50 -0.61
C ASP A 51 -19.50 1.65 0.93
N SER A 52 -18.64 0.92 1.64
CA SER A 52 -18.51 1.01 3.10
C SER A 52 -17.77 2.29 3.51
N GLU A 53 -18.26 2.98 4.54
CA GLU A 53 -17.57 4.13 5.18
C GLU A 53 -16.21 3.75 5.78
N SER A 54 -15.97 2.45 5.98
CA SER A 54 -14.72 1.88 6.49
C SER A 54 -13.77 1.41 5.38
N TYR A 55 -14.17 1.48 4.11
CA TYR A 55 -13.33 1.13 2.97
C TYR A 55 -12.26 2.21 2.75
N ASP A 56 -11.02 1.79 2.55
CA ASP A 56 -9.91 2.70 2.34
C ASP A 56 -8.99 2.27 1.19
N CYS A 57 -8.02 3.13 0.88
CA CYS A 57 -7.06 2.89 -0.19
C CYS A 57 -6.20 1.64 0.02
N VAL A 58 -5.98 1.18 1.26
CA VAL A 58 -5.22 -0.05 1.53
C VAL A 58 -6.02 -1.28 1.11
N ASP A 59 -7.33 -1.29 1.36
CA ASP A 59 -8.23 -2.35 0.90
C ASP A 59 -8.28 -2.39 -0.64
N GLU A 60 -8.31 -1.23 -1.29
CA GLU A 60 -8.24 -1.11 -2.75
C GLU A 60 -6.90 -1.63 -3.32
N ILE A 61 -5.77 -1.16 -2.78
CA ILE A 61 -4.43 -1.58 -3.19
C ILE A 61 -4.30 -3.10 -3.15
N LEU A 62 -4.75 -3.74 -2.06
CA LEU A 62 -4.66 -5.19 -1.89
C LEU A 62 -5.59 -5.93 -2.87
N SER A 63 -6.77 -5.39 -3.14
CA SER A 63 -7.73 -5.95 -4.09
C SER A 63 -7.23 -5.89 -5.54
N LEU A 64 -6.66 -4.75 -5.94
CA LEU A 64 -6.19 -4.50 -7.31
C LEU A 64 -4.78 -5.05 -7.59
N PHE A 65 -3.98 -5.34 -6.55
CA PHE A 65 -2.58 -5.73 -6.69
C PHE A 65 -2.33 -6.82 -7.75
N ARG A 66 -3.05 -7.94 -7.69
CA ARG A 66 -2.80 -9.10 -8.57
C ARG A 66 -3.01 -8.77 -10.04
N ALA A 67 -3.94 -7.88 -10.34
CA ALA A 67 -4.17 -7.40 -11.69
C ALA A 67 -3.11 -6.35 -12.08
N ASN A 68 -2.89 -5.35 -11.22
CA ASN A 68 -2.01 -4.21 -11.52
C ASN A 68 -0.53 -4.59 -11.63
N VAL A 69 -0.04 -5.53 -10.82
CA VAL A 69 1.39 -5.92 -10.80
C VAL A 69 1.91 -6.49 -12.13
N LEU A 70 1.00 -6.91 -13.03
CA LEU A 70 1.34 -7.44 -14.35
C LEU A 70 1.62 -6.35 -15.40
N PHE A 71 1.23 -5.10 -15.14
CA PHE A 71 1.36 -4.00 -16.09
C PHE A 71 2.74 -3.36 -16.07
N ARG A 72 3.24 -3.03 -17.27
CA ARG A 72 4.52 -2.33 -17.49
C ARG A 72 4.36 -0.81 -17.60
N ASN A 73 3.17 -0.35 -17.97
CA ASN A 73 2.84 1.06 -18.09
C ASN A 73 1.57 1.31 -17.27
N PHE A 74 1.52 2.45 -16.60
CA PHE A 74 0.37 2.90 -15.82
C PHE A 74 0.22 4.40 -16.05
N GLU A 75 -0.90 4.84 -16.63
CA GLU A 75 -1.22 6.25 -16.79
C GLU A 75 -1.70 6.80 -15.45
N ILE A 76 -1.27 8.00 -15.07
CA ILE A 76 -1.63 8.57 -13.77
C ILE A 76 -2.74 9.60 -14.00
N ASN A 77 -3.96 9.25 -13.61
CA ASN A 77 -5.12 10.12 -13.78
C ASN A 77 -5.29 11.12 -12.65
N GLY A 78 -4.62 10.91 -11.52
CA GLY A 78 -4.68 11.81 -10.37
C GLY A 78 -3.81 11.38 -9.19
N PRO A 79 -3.92 12.10 -8.05
CA PRO A 79 -3.18 11.76 -6.84
C PRO A 79 -3.47 10.35 -6.32
N ALA A 80 -4.73 9.91 -6.30
CA ALA A 80 -5.12 8.59 -5.78
C ALA A 80 -4.38 7.41 -6.48
N ASP A 81 -4.15 7.52 -7.79
CA ASP A 81 -3.35 6.55 -8.54
C ASP A 81 -1.89 6.46 -8.05
N ARG A 82 -1.31 7.56 -7.55
CA ARG A 82 0.05 7.53 -6.98
C ARG A 82 0.11 6.75 -5.68
N MET A 83 -0.94 6.81 -4.87
CA MET A 83 -1.10 5.94 -3.69
C MET A 83 -1.21 4.47 -4.11
N LEU A 84 -2.01 4.19 -5.14
CA LEU A 84 -2.14 2.83 -5.70
C LEU A 84 -0.80 2.28 -6.23
N ILE A 85 -0.04 3.10 -6.96
CA ILE A 85 1.29 2.75 -7.47
C ILE A 85 2.25 2.45 -6.32
N TYR A 86 2.32 3.34 -5.33
CA TYR A 86 3.21 3.18 -4.17
C TYR A 86 2.90 1.89 -3.41
N GLY A 87 1.62 1.68 -3.08
CA GLY A 87 1.16 0.49 -2.37
C GLY A 87 1.43 -0.80 -3.14
N THR A 88 1.24 -0.79 -4.46
CA THR A 88 1.53 -1.94 -5.32
C THR A 88 3.01 -2.33 -5.28
N LEU A 89 3.92 -1.35 -5.36
CA LEU A 89 5.36 -1.62 -5.23
C LEU A 89 5.72 -2.13 -3.82
N PHE A 90 5.09 -1.59 -2.79
CA PHE A 90 5.35 -2.00 -1.41
C PHE A 90 4.89 -3.43 -1.16
N ILE A 91 3.74 -3.85 -1.71
CA ILE A 91 3.31 -5.25 -1.66
C ILE A 91 4.34 -6.15 -2.33
N SER A 92 4.86 -5.78 -3.50
CA SER A 92 5.92 -6.57 -4.16
C SER A 92 7.15 -6.73 -3.27
N GLU A 93 7.57 -5.68 -2.55
CA GLU A 93 8.68 -5.73 -1.60
C GLU A 93 8.37 -6.67 -0.41
N CYS A 94 7.17 -6.56 0.18
CA CYS A 94 6.69 -7.44 1.23
C CYS A 94 6.69 -8.92 0.81
N LEU A 95 6.13 -9.23 -0.37
CA LEU A 95 6.11 -10.59 -0.91
C LEU A 95 7.52 -11.12 -1.17
N GLY A 96 8.48 -10.25 -1.50
CA GLY A 96 9.89 -10.61 -1.65
C GLY A 96 10.56 -11.07 -0.35
N LYS A 97 10.03 -10.71 0.82
CA LYS A 97 10.55 -11.17 2.11
C LYS A 97 9.95 -12.50 2.58
N VAL A 98 8.76 -12.86 2.10
CA VAL A 98 8.07 -14.08 2.53
C VAL A 98 8.47 -15.25 1.62
N LYS A 99 9.11 -16.27 2.20
CA LYS A 99 9.55 -17.46 1.47
C LYS A 99 8.47 -18.56 1.49
N PRO A 100 8.43 -19.45 0.47
CA PRO A 100 7.61 -20.66 0.55
C PRO A 100 7.93 -21.45 1.83
N GLY A 101 6.90 -21.87 2.56
CA GLY A 101 7.06 -22.62 3.82
C GLY A 101 7.43 -21.79 5.05
N MET A 102 7.62 -20.46 4.92
CA MET A 102 7.86 -19.58 6.07
C MET A 102 6.67 -19.61 7.03
N VAL A 103 6.93 -19.79 8.32
CA VAL A 103 5.86 -19.87 9.33
C VAL A 103 5.22 -18.51 9.58
N MET A 104 3.93 -18.50 9.96
CA MET A 104 3.12 -17.28 10.11
C MET A 104 3.80 -16.19 10.95
N ARG A 105 4.36 -16.56 12.11
CA ARG A 105 5.03 -15.62 13.04
C ARG A 105 6.35 -15.07 12.49
N GLU A 106 7.08 -15.87 11.71
CA GLU A 106 8.32 -15.42 11.06
C GLU A 106 8.00 -14.43 9.95
N ALA A 107 6.98 -14.71 9.15
CA ALA A 107 6.51 -13.80 8.10
C ALA A 107 5.94 -12.50 8.70
N GLU A 108 5.18 -12.56 9.79
CA GLU A 108 4.69 -11.38 10.50
C GLU A 108 5.85 -10.45 10.88
N LYS A 109 6.88 -11.01 11.52
CA LYS A 109 8.09 -10.25 11.88
C LYS A 109 8.80 -9.67 10.65
N ALA A 110 8.93 -10.44 9.58
CA ALA A 110 9.57 -9.98 8.35
C ALA A 110 8.81 -8.81 7.70
N LEU A 111 7.47 -8.87 7.69
CA LEU A 111 6.61 -7.82 7.15
C LEU A 111 6.61 -6.55 8.01
N ILE A 112 6.56 -6.70 9.34
CA ILE A 112 6.68 -5.57 10.27
C ILE A 112 8.02 -4.87 10.10
N ASN A 113 9.12 -5.63 10.01
CA ASN A 113 10.45 -5.04 9.81
C ASN A 113 10.49 -4.20 8.53
N VAL A 114 10.02 -4.73 7.40
CA VAL A 114 9.98 -3.96 6.14
C VAL A 114 9.09 -2.73 6.20
N ALA A 115 7.98 -2.80 6.93
CA ALA A 115 7.10 -1.64 7.10
C ALA A 115 7.76 -0.51 7.91
N LEU A 116 8.66 -0.85 8.83
CA LEU A 116 9.35 0.09 9.73
C LEU A 116 10.76 0.47 9.25
N ASP A 117 11.33 -0.26 8.29
CA ASP A 117 12.64 0.02 7.71
C ASP A 117 12.70 1.45 7.15
N GLN A 118 13.89 2.04 7.17
CA GLN A 118 14.11 3.38 6.62
C GLN A 118 13.90 3.36 5.11
N PHE A 119 13.10 4.28 4.58
CA PHE A 119 12.74 4.32 3.16
C PHE A 119 12.87 5.70 2.55
N ALA A 120 12.96 5.73 1.22
CA ALA A 120 13.00 6.95 0.42
C ALA A 120 11.59 7.49 0.18
N ILE A 121 11.44 8.81 0.20
CA ILE A 121 10.21 9.53 -0.20
C ILE A 121 10.46 10.31 -1.50
N PRO A 122 9.42 10.79 -2.21
CA PRO A 122 9.61 11.67 -3.36
C PRO A 122 10.60 12.81 -3.08
N GLY A 123 11.55 13.01 -3.99
CA GLY A 123 12.67 13.95 -3.83
C GLY A 123 13.97 13.31 -3.34
N ASP A 124 13.91 12.19 -2.62
CA ASP A 124 15.12 11.44 -2.23
C ASP A 124 15.75 10.79 -3.46
N VAL A 125 17.08 10.81 -3.58
CA VAL A 125 17.82 10.26 -4.74
C VAL A 125 17.52 8.78 -4.97
N SER A 126 17.30 8.02 -3.88
CA SER A 126 16.98 6.60 -3.92
C SER A 126 15.50 6.30 -4.21
N PHE A 127 14.62 7.30 -4.34
CA PHE A 127 13.21 7.06 -4.63
C PHE A 127 12.99 6.71 -6.13
N PRO A 128 12.52 5.50 -6.45
CA PRO A 128 12.53 4.97 -7.83
C PRO A 128 11.50 5.61 -8.77
N LEU A 129 10.58 6.41 -8.23
CA LEU A 129 9.45 7.01 -8.95
C LEU A 129 9.52 8.55 -9.04
N ASN A 130 10.68 9.17 -8.81
CA ASN A 130 10.84 10.64 -8.86
C ASN A 130 10.37 11.30 -10.17
N GLN A 131 10.32 10.57 -11.29
CA GLN A 131 9.81 11.11 -12.56
C GLN A 131 8.30 11.38 -12.57
N ALA A 132 7.54 10.71 -11.69
CA ALA A 132 6.07 10.80 -11.63
C ALA A 132 5.56 11.41 -10.31
N PHE A 133 6.46 11.64 -9.35
CA PHE A 133 6.15 12.09 -8.00
C PHE A 133 6.91 13.38 -7.71
N GLU A 134 6.20 14.35 -7.16
CA GLU A 134 6.79 15.64 -6.78
C GLU A 134 7.31 15.57 -5.36
N ALA A 135 8.46 16.20 -5.13
CA ALA A 135 9.04 16.30 -3.81
C ALA A 135 8.14 17.15 -2.88
N PRO A 136 8.11 16.86 -1.57
CA PRO A 136 7.54 17.75 -0.57
C PRO A 136 8.13 19.16 -0.68
N ARG A 137 7.32 20.19 -0.44
CA ARG A 137 7.75 21.59 -0.59
C ARG A 137 8.80 21.98 0.43
N ASP A 138 8.66 21.49 1.66
CA ASP A 138 9.52 21.84 2.78
C ASP A 138 9.74 20.64 3.72
N ARG A 139 10.55 20.85 4.75
CA ARG A 139 10.92 19.81 5.72
C ARG A 139 9.72 19.31 6.53
N GLN A 140 8.72 20.17 6.76
CA GLN A 140 7.53 19.80 7.52
C GLN A 140 6.67 18.84 6.71
N ASP A 141 6.41 19.19 5.44
CA ASP A 141 5.71 18.32 4.49
C ASP A 141 6.43 16.98 4.30
N ALA A 142 7.77 17.01 4.23
CA ALA A 142 8.58 15.79 4.11
C ALA A 142 8.41 14.85 5.32
N GLU A 143 8.39 15.41 6.53
CA GLU A 143 8.17 14.63 7.76
C GLU A 143 6.74 14.10 7.82
N THR A 144 5.74 14.92 7.51
CA THR A 144 4.34 14.47 7.46
C THR A 144 4.12 13.35 6.44
N LEU A 145 4.69 13.48 5.23
CA LEU A 145 4.61 12.43 4.21
C LEU A 145 5.30 11.14 4.67
N ARG A 146 6.46 11.23 5.32
CA ARG A 146 7.17 10.08 5.86
C ARG A 146 6.35 9.37 6.94
N GLN A 147 5.71 10.11 7.84
CA GLN A 147 4.83 9.55 8.86
C GLN A 147 3.59 8.89 8.24
N TYR A 148 2.97 9.54 7.25
CA TYR A 148 1.81 8.98 6.53
C TYR A 148 2.19 7.67 5.81
N LEU A 149 3.28 7.66 5.06
CA LEU A 149 3.74 6.47 4.35
C LEU A 149 4.14 5.34 5.31
N SER A 150 4.73 5.66 6.46
CA SER A 150 5.00 4.67 7.51
C SER A 150 3.70 4.03 8.05
N GLN A 151 2.66 4.84 8.25
CA GLN A 151 1.33 4.37 8.65
C GLN A 151 0.71 3.45 7.58
N VAL A 152 0.75 3.87 6.31
CA VAL A 152 0.28 3.08 5.16
C VAL A 152 1.01 1.74 5.05
N ARG A 153 2.35 1.74 5.16
CA ARG A 153 3.16 0.52 5.09
C ARG A 153 2.79 -0.49 6.17
N GLN A 154 2.60 -0.02 7.40
CA GLN A 154 2.18 -0.89 8.52
C GLN A 154 0.80 -1.50 8.28
N GLU A 155 -0.16 -0.70 7.81
CA GLU A 155 -1.51 -1.19 7.46
C GLU A 155 -1.46 -2.20 6.31
N ILE A 156 -0.70 -1.94 5.24
CA ILE A 156 -0.50 -2.89 4.15
C ILE A 156 0.13 -4.19 4.68
N ALA A 157 1.20 -4.11 5.46
CA ALA A 157 1.90 -5.29 5.99
C ALA A 157 0.99 -6.17 6.83
N MET A 158 0.24 -5.57 7.77
CA MET A 158 -0.71 -6.26 8.63
C MET A 158 -1.85 -6.91 7.83
N ARG A 159 -2.47 -6.17 6.90
CA ARG A 159 -3.61 -6.68 6.13
C ARG A 159 -3.20 -7.65 5.01
N LEU A 160 -1.98 -7.54 4.50
CA LEU A 160 -1.37 -8.52 3.59
C LEU A 160 -1.07 -9.83 4.33
N HIS A 161 -0.54 -9.75 5.56
CA HIS A 161 -0.25 -10.94 6.38
C HIS A 161 -1.49 -11.81 6.59
N ALA A 162 -2.63 -11.19 6.94
CA ALA A 162 -3.91 -11.88 7.07
C ALA A 162 -4.34 -12.60 5.78
N ARG A 163 -4.08 -11.99 4.60
CA ARG A 163 -4.38 -12.57 3.28
C ARG A 163 -3.36 -13.64 2.85
N LEU A 164 -2.13 -13.58 3.36
CA LEU A 164 -1.09 -14.57 3.11
C LEU A 164 -1.32 -15.86 3.91
N TYR A 165 -1.83 -15.76 5.13
CA TYR A 165 -2.01 -16.89 6.04
C TYR A 165 -3.49 -17.07 6.42
N PRO A 166 -4.40 -17.34 5.44
CA PRO A 166 -5.80 -17.58 5.76
C PRO A 166 -5.90 -18.82 6.67
N GLY A 167 -6.46 -18.64 7.87
CA GLY A 167 -6.54 -19.70 8.88
C GLY A 167 -5.19 -20.15 9.47
N GLY A 168 -4.12 -19.35 9.32
CA GLY A 168 -2.80 -19.63 9.91
C GLY A 168 -2.00 -20.74 9.22
N VAL A 169 -2.52 -21.30 8.13
CA VAL A 169 -1.81 -22.28 7.29
C VAL A 169 -0.82 -21.52 6.40
N GLY A 170 0.32 -22.14 6.07
CA GLY A 170 1.47 -21.53 5.38
C GLY A 170 1.15 -20.60 4.20
N PRO A 171 2.12 -19.79 3.75
CA PRO A 171 1.85 -18.62 2.93
C PRO A 171 1.18 -18.99 1.60
N SER A 172 0.14 -18.23 1.24
CA SER A 172 -0.68 -18.46 0.07
C SER A 172 0.14 -18.46 -1.21
N LYS A 173 0.20 -19.61 -1.89
CA LYS A 173 0.86 -19.77 -3.19
C LYS A 173 0.34 -18.78 -4.24
N TRP A 174 -0.93 -18.40 -4.14
CA TRP A 174 -1.59 -17.47 -5.06
C TRP A 174 -1.01 -16.06 -4.93
N TRP A 175 -0.64 -15.64 -3.73
CA TRP A 175 0.08 -14.38 -3.51
C TRP A 175 1.56 -14.49 -3.86
N LEU A 176 2.24 -15.55 -3.39
CA LEU A 176 3.68 -15.72 -3.61
C LEU A 176 4.06 -15.89 -5.10
N SER A 177 3.12 -16.33 -5.95
CA SER A 177 3.34 -16.40 -7.40
C SER A 177 3.70 -15.05 -8.05
N PHE A 178 3.36 -13.93 -7.39
CA PHE A 178 3.66 -12.58 -7.85
C PHE A 178 4.95 -11.98 -7.27
N ALA A 179 5.65 -12.66 -6.34
CA ALA A 179 6.83 -12.12 -5.64
C ALA A 179 7.99 -11.71 -6.58
N LYS A 180 8.08 -12.30 -7.78
CA LYS A 180 9.09 -11.96 -8.81
C LYS A 180 8.60 -10.96 -9.86
N ARG A 181 7.33 -10.54 -9.80
CA ARG A 181 6.74 -9.59 -10.76
C ARG A 181 7.10 -8.17 -10.35
N LYS A 182 7.45 -7.35 -11.35
CA LYS A 182 7.82 -5.94 -11.17
C LYS A 182 6.80 -5.06 -11.88
N PHE A 183 5.94 -4.44 -11.09
CA PHE A 183 5.02 -3.43 -11.59
C PHE A 183 5.81 -2.25 -12.19
N MET A 184 5.45 -1.82 -13.40
CA MET A 184 6.16 -0.78 -14.16
C MET A 184 7.66 -1.05 -14.40
N GLY A 185 8.13 -2.29 -14.20
CA GLY A 185 9.56 -2.61 -14.19
C GLY A 185 10.34 -1.97 -13.03
N LYS A 186 9.66 -1.44 -12.02
CA LYS A 186 10.22 -0.75 -10.85
C LYS A 186 10.19 -1.64 -9.60
N SER A 187 11.02 -1.28 -8.63
CA SER A 187 11.02 -1.81 -7.26
C SER A 187 11.54 -0.72 -6.33
N PHE A 188 11.19 -0.79 -5.05
CA PHE A 188 11.95 -0.09 -4.00
C PHE A 188 13.35 -0.69 -3.84
#